data_AF-A0A7W2IX41-F1
#
_entry.id   AF-A0A7W2IX41-F1
#
_cell.length_a   1.000
_cell.length_b   1.000
_cell.length_c   1.000
_cell.angle_alpha   90.00
_cell.angle_beta   90.00
_cell.angle_gamma   90.00
#
_symmetry.space_group_name_H-M   'P 1'
#
loop_
_entity.id
_entity.type
_entity.pdbx_description
1 polymer ?
#
loop_
_entity_poly.entity_id
_entity_poly.type
_entity_poly.pdbx_seq_one_letter_code
_entity_poly.pdbx_strand_id
1 'polypeptide(L)'
;MKIKWTPLKVIMVIFSIVILVILLFILVLYLTVKTKTSDISKEKPFVEWVGKPLELKTETFLVKEDKANYDNSKFPYLLTDTTSYNYDDLVRRNQIRIDKSEPCDVCDITFLETFPAGTVITFHKAVITIGGVSGSSNLIMYGTVEYQNKKYDVGYYWGRQDHSKRADDSGFGMKRYYKFSQAPWQTVADTTSYLIKDAQW
;
A
#
# COMPACT_ATOMS: atom_id res chain seq x y z
N MET A 1 19.84 8.19 -56.32
CA MET A 1 20.37 6.82 -56.09
C MET A 1 19.18 5.91 -55.70
N LYS A 2 18.76 4.97 -56.56
CA LYS A 2 17.62 4.08 -56.25
C LYS A 2 18.10 2.92 -55.38
N ILE A 3 17.59 2.80 -54.15
CA ILE A 3 17.91 1.69 -53.25
C ILE A 3 17.35 0.41 -53.89
N LYS A 4 18.23 -0.51 -54.30
CA LYS A 4 17.83 -1.85 -54.75
C LYS A 4 17.54 -2.71 -53.52
N TRP A 5 16.26 -3.04 -53.33
CA TRP A 5 15.79 -3.93 -52.28
C TRP A 5 16.01 -5.38 -52.71
N THR A 6 16.83 -6.11 -51.95
CA THR A 6 16.97 -7.56 -52.11
C THR A 6 16.00 -8.26 -51.14
N PRO A 7 15.55 -9.49 -51.44
CA PRO A 7 14.65 -10.25 -50.56
C PRO A 7 15.18 -10.34 -49.12
N LEU A 8 16.49 -10.53 -48.95
CA LEU A 8 17.14 -10.57 -47.64
C LEU A 8 17.00 -9.24 -46.86
N LYS A 9 17.18 -8.09 -47.52
CA LYS A 9 17.00 -6.77 -46.89
C LYS A 9 15.55 -6.53 -46.48
N VAL A 10 14.59 -6.98 -47.28
CA VAL A 10 13.16 -6.89 -46.95
C VAL A 10 12.86 -7.74 -45.70
N ILE A 11 13.35 -8.97 -45.64
CA ILE A 11 13.19 -9.86 -44.48
C ILE A 11 13.81 -9.26 -43.22
N MET A 12 15.02 -8.70 -43.29
CA MET A 12 15.67 -8.06 -42.14
C MET A 12 14.90 -6.86 -41.62
N VAL A 13 14.31 -6.04 -42.51
CA VAL A 13 13.50 -4.89 -42.10
C VAL A 13 12.20 -5.34 -41.42
N ILE A 14 11.50 -6.33 -41.98
CA ILE A 14 10.29 -6.90 -41.37
C ILE A 14 10.61 -7.45 -39.97
N PHE A 15 11.69 -8.23 -39.86
CA PHE A 15 12.12 -8.80 -38.58
C PHE A 15 12.45 -7.71 -37.55
N SER A 16 13.12 -6.62 -37.97
CA SER A 16 13.44 -5.48 -37.10
C SER A 16 12.18 -4.76 -36.61
N ILE A 17 11.17 -4.59 -37.47
CA ILE A 17 9.88 -4.00 -37.10
C ILE A 17 9.16 -4.89 -36.07
N VAL A 18 9.15 -6.20 -36.27
CA VAL A 18 8.53 -7.15 -35.33
C VAL A 18 9.21 -7.07 -33.96
N ILE A 19 10.53 -7.05 -33.90
CA ILE A 19 11.28 -6.88 -32.64
C ILE A 19 10.91 -5.55 -31.97
N LEU A 20 10.85 -4.45 -32.73
CA LEU A 20 10.50 -3.13 -32.19
C LEU A 20 9.10 -3.13 -31.58
N VAL A 21 8.12 -3.77 -32.24
CA VAL A 21 6.75 -3.89 -31.72
C VAL A 21 6.72 -4.71 -30.44
N ILE A 22 7.47 -5.82 -30.37
CA ILE A 22 7.56 -6.67 -29.17
C ILE A 22 8.17 -5.88 -28.00
N LEU A 23 9.27 -5.17 -28.24
CA LEU A 23 9.93 -4.35 -27.20
C LEU A 23 9.01 -3.23 -26.70
N LEU A 24 8.30 -2.56 -27.62
CA LEU A 24 7.34 -1.52 -27.25
C LEU A 24 6.16 -2.09 -26.46
N PHE A 25 5.66 -3.27 -26.84
CA PHE A 25 4.61 -3.96 -26.09
C PHE A 25 5.07 -4.36 -24.68
N ILE A 26 6.29 -4.90 -24.53
CA ILE A 26 6.89 -5.23 -23.23
C ILE A 26 7.03 -3.96 -22.38
N LEU A 27 7.48 -2.85 -22.96
CA LEU A 27 7.59 -1.57 -22.26
C LEU A 27 6.22 -1.08 -21.77
N VAL A 28 5.19 -1.14 -22.62
CA VAL A 28 3.83 -0.78 -22.23
C VAL A 28 3.32 -1.67 -21.10
N LEU A 29 3.55 -2.99 -21.15
CA LEU A 29 3.16 -3.89 -20.06
C LEU A 29 3.90 -3.59 -18.76
N TYR A 30 5.20 -3.31 -18.83
CA TYR A 30 5.97 -2.89 -17.65
C TYR A 30 5.39 -1.60 -17.05
N LEU A 31 5.05 -0.62 -17.90
CA LEU A 31 4.44 0.64 -17.52
C LEU A 31 2.95 0.56 -17.13
N THR A 32 2.28 -0.58 -17.28
CA THR A 32 0.91 -0.75 -16.75
C THR A 32 0.90 -1.59 -15.48
N VAL A 33 1.81 -2.55 -15.35
CA VAL A 33 1.85 -3.46 -14.20
C VAL A 33 2.61 -2.87 -13.01
N LYS A 34 3.60 -2.00 -13.24
CA LYS A 34 4.40 -1.44 -12.13
C LYS A 34 3.52 -0.60 -11.18
N THR A 35 3.57 -0.99 -9.91
CA THR A 35 2.96 -0.26 -8.79
C THR A 35 3.58 1.13 -8.64
N LYS A 36 2.73 2.13 -8.43
CA LYS A 36 3.15 3.51 -8.16
C LYS A 36 3.21 3.75 -6.66
N THR A 37 4.19 4.53 -6.20
CA THR A 37 4.36 4.84 -4.78
C THR A 37 4.78 6.29 -4.60
N SER A 38 4.27 6.97 -3.58
CA SER A 38 4.66 8.35 -3.28
C SER A 38 4.66 8.63 -1.79
N ASP A 39 5.58 9.48 -1.37
CA ASP A 39 5.67 9.97 0.00
C ASP A 39 4.61 11.06 0.23
N ILE A 40 3.75 10.83 1.22
CA ILE A 40 2.65 11.71 1.62
C ILE A 40 2.83 12.20 3.07
N SER A 41 4.03 12.04 3.65
CA SER A 41 4.32 12.41 5.03
C SER A 41 4.07 13.88 5.35
N LYS A 42 4.13 14.74 4.33
CA LYS A 42 3.90 16.20 4.45
C LYS A 42 2.45 16.60 4.14
N GLU A 43 1.57 15.65 3.82
CA GLU A 43 0.17 15.89 3.54
C GLU A 43 -0.69 15.67 4.79
N LYS A 44 -1.87 16.31 4.85
CA LYS A 44 -2.82 16.05 5.92
C LYS A 44 -3.54 14.71 5.71
N PRO A 45 -3.86 13.97 6.78
CA PRO A 45 -3.57 14.27 8.18
C PRO A 45 -2.16 13.85 8.64
N PHE A 46 -1.36 13.16 7.81
CA PHE A 46 -0.08 12.56 8.19
C PHE A 46 0.95 13.52 8.79
N VAL A 47 1.02 14.76 8.27
CA VAL A 47 1.96 15.79 8.75
C VAL A 47 1.80 16.10 10.24
N GLU A 48 0.63 15.82 10.82
CA GLU A 48 0.37 16.03 12.23
C GLU A 48 0.96 14.94 13.12
N TRP A 49 1.27 13.76 12.56
CA TRP A 49 1.63 12.55 13.30
C TRP A 49 3.03 12.03 12.97
N VAL A 50 3.48 12.19 11.73
CA VAL A 50 4.81 11.72 11.29
C VAL A 50 5.93 12.52 11.98
N GLY A 51 6.94 11.80 12.45
CA GLY A 51 8.10 12.33 13.16
C GLY A 51 7.88 12.59 14.65
N LYS A 52 6.71 12.25 15.20
CA LYS A 52 6.38 12.45 16.62
C LYS A 52 6.27 11.11 17.34
N PRO A 53 6.68 11.03 18.62
CA PRO A 53 6.31 9.91 19.47
C PRO A 53 4.82 9.97 19.75
N LEU A 54 4.11 8.88 19.46
CA LEU A 54 2.67 8.74 19.64
C LEU A 54 2.42 7.64 20.65
N GLU A 55 1.66 7.95 21.68
CA GLU A 55 1.23 6.97 22.66
C GLU A 55 -0.07 6.30 22.19
N LEU A 56 -0.06 4.98 22.11
CA LEU A 56 -1.22 4.17 21.78
C LEU A 56 -2.21 4.22 22.93
N LYS A 57 -3.44 4.65 22.67
CA LYS A 57 -4.54 4.79 23.63
C LYS A 57 -5.37 3.52 23.76
N THR A 58 -5.21 2.58 22.84
CA THR A 58 -5.83 1.26 22.85
C THR A 58 -4.78 0.18 22.69
N GLU A 59 -5.19 -1.06 22.98
CA GLU A 59 -4.40 -2.23 22.61
C GLU A 59 -4.25 -2.32 21.09
N THR A 60 -3.07 -2.75 20.65
CA THR A 60 -2.76 -2.96 19.22
C THR A 60 -2.01 -4.28 19.05
N PHE A 61 -2.10 -4.86 17.86
CA PHE A 61 -1.58 -6.17 17.56
C PHE A 61 -0.49 -6.09 16.50
N LEU A 62 0.62 -6.76 16.77
CA LEU A 62 1.68 -6.97 15.80
C LEU A 62 1.37 -8.22 14.98
N VAL A 63 1.32 -8.04 13.67
CA VAL A 63 0.95 -9.06 12.71
C VAL A 63 2.07 -9.21 11.69
N LYS A 64 2.31 -10.43 11.21
CA LYS A 64 3.16 -10.70 10.05
C LYS A 64 2.29 -11.23 8.91
N GLU A 65 2.43 -10.61 7.74
CA GLU A 65 1.82 -11.06 6.49
C GLU A 65 2.89 -11.75 5.62
N ASP A 66 2.75 -13.06 5.40
CA ASP A 66 3.66 -13.83 4.54
C ASP A 66 3.52 -13.44 3.06
N LYS A 67 2.32 -12.97 2.64
CA LYS A 67 2.02 -12.46 1.30
C LYS A 67 1.53 -11.00 1.36
N ALA A 68 2.36 -10.11 1.91
CA ALA A 68 2.03 -8.69 2.02
C ALA A 68 1.76 -8.01 0.65
N ASN A 69 0.75 -7.15 0.60
CA ASN A 69 0.41 -6.33 -0.58
C ASN A 69 1.24 -5.03 -0.67
N TYR A 70 2.38 -4.97 0.02
CA TYR A 70 3.33 -3.86 0.05
C TYR A 70 4.75 -4.39 0.16
N ASP A 71 5.75 -3.54 -0.06
CA ASP A 71 7.15 -3.89 0.14
C ASP A 71 7.43 -4.11 1.64
N ASN A 72 7.39 -5.37 2.05
CA ASN A 72 7.63 -5.81 3.41
C ASN A 72 9.12 -6.09 3.70
N SER A 73 10.02 -5.84 2.75
CA SER A 73 11.46 -6.08 2.95
C SER A 73 12.07 -5.22 4.05
N LYS A 74 11.53 -4.00 4.24
CA LYS A 74 11.98 -3.05 5.27
C LYS A 74 11.05 -2.98 6.48
N PHE A 75 9.76 -3.23 6.27
CA PHE A 75 8.73 -3.19 7.31
C PHE A 75 8.00 -4.53 7.30
N PRO A 76 8.59 -5.58 7.91
CA PRO A 76 8.09 -6.95 7.79
C PRO A 76 6.83 -7.20 8.62
N TYR A 77 6.47 -6.27 9.49
CA TYR A 77 5.33 -6.38 10.38
C TYR A 77 4.28 -5.32 10.08
N LEU A 78 3.02 -5.69 10.29
CA LEU A 78 1.88 -4.80 10.28
C LEU A 78 1.41 -4.60 11.71
N LEU A 79 1.25 -3.36 12.12
CA LEU A 79 0.50 -2.98 13.30
C LEU A 79 -0.98 -2.84 12.91
N THR A 80 -1.88 -3.37 13.73
CA THR A 80 -3.33 -3.22 13.56
C THR A 80 -4.02 -3.07 14.91
N ASP A 81 -5.29 -2.71 14.90
CA ASP A 81 -6.13 -2.55 16.08
C ASP A 81 -7.60 -2.85 15.71
N THR A 82 -8.47 -2.97 16.70
CA THR A 82 -9.87 -3.37 16.49
C THR A 82 -10.70 -2.37 15.69
N THR A 83 -10.25 -1.12 15.55
CA THR A 83 -10.90 -0.08 14.75
C THR A 83 -10.37 0.01 13.32
N SER A 84 -9.28 -0.71 13.02
CA SER A 84 -8.73 -0.77 11.67
C SER A 84 -9.71 -1.45 10.71
N TYR A 85 -9.86 -0.89 9.51
CA TYR A 85 -10.81 -1.39 8.51
C TYR A 85 -10.50 -2.82 8.02
N ASN A 86 -9.26 -3.29 8.21
CA ASN A 86 -8.81 -4.62 7.78
C ASN A 86 -8.72 -5.62 8.94
N TYR A 87 -9.07 -5.24 10.17
CA TYR A 87 -8.90 -6.09 11.35
C TYR A 87 -9.67 -7.41 11.22
N ASP A 88 -10.95 -7.35 10.86
CA ASP A 88 -11.80 -8.54 10.71
C ASP A 88 -11.25 -9.52 9.66
N ASP A 89 -10.69 -9.01 8.56
CA ASP A 89 -10.06 -9.86 7.54
C ASP A 89 -8.77 -10.51 8.05
N LEU A 90 -7.95 -9.78 8.80
CA LEU A 90 -6.74 -10.35 9.43
C LEU A 90 -7.09 -11.45 10.44
N VAL A 91 -8.11 -11.23 11.27
CA VAL A 91 -8.60 -12.23 12.24
C VAL A 91 -9.11 -13.46 11.51
N ARG A 92 -9.94 -13.28 10.48
CA ARG A 92 -10.47 -14.39 9.65
C ARG A 92 -9.35 -15.19 8.99
N ARG A 93 -8.38 -14.53 8.36
CA ARG A 93 -7.23 -15.20 7.71
C ARG A 93 -6.34 -15.94 8.72
N ASN A 94 -6.12 -15.37 9.90
CA ASN A 94 -5.39 -16.05 10.97
C ASN A 94 -6.16 -17.28 11.50
N GLN A 95 -7.49 -17.18 11.63
CA GLN A 95 -8.32 -18.29 12.09
C GLN A 95 -8.26 -19.47 11.11
N ILE A 96 -8.42 -19.21 9.81
CA ILE A 96 -8.28 -20.22 8.73
C ILE A 96 -6.91 -20.92 8.81
N ARG A 97 -5.85 -20.16 9.09
CA ARG A 97 -4.50 -20.72 9.26
C ARG A 97 -4.40 -21.67 10.47
N ILE A 98 -5.04 -21.32 11.59
CA ILE A 98 -5.00 -22.10 12.83
C ILE A 98 -5.82 -23.38 12.69
N ASP A 99 -7.06 -23.28 12.22
CA ASP A 99 -7.98 -24.41 12.15
C ASP A 99 -7.76 -25.29 10.90
N LYS A 100 -7.03 -24.78 9.89
CA LYS A 100 -6.82 -25.44 8.59
C LYS A 100 -8.14 -25.87 7.94
N SER A 101 -9.20 -25.09 8.17
CA SER A 101 -10.56 -25.37 7.71
C SER A 101 -10.72 -25.25 6.19
N GLU A 102 -9.85 -24.48 5.54
CA GLU A 102 -9.83 -24.25 4.08
C GLU A 102 -8.44 -24.52 3.49
N PRO A 103 -8.34 -24.82 2.17
CA PRO A 103 -7.07 -24.87 1.47
C PRO A 103 -6.26 -23.58 1.70
N CYS A 104 -4.98 -23.72 2.06
CA CYS A 104 -4.17 -22.64 2.61
C CYS A 104 -3.64 -21.63 1.58
N ASP A 105 -4.50 -21.17 0.66
CA ASP A 105 -4.14 -20.15 -0.32
C ASP A 105 -4.09 -18.73 0.31
N VAL A 106 -4.83 -18.55 1.42
CA VAL A 106 -5.02 -17.29 2.18
C VAL A 106 -4.49 -17.34 3.63
N CYS A 107 -3.76 -18.40 3.99
CA CYS A 107 -3.19 -18.60 5.34
C CYS A 107 -1.89 -17.81 5.55
N ASP A 108 -1.91 -16.51 5.29
CA ASP A 108 -0.71 -15.68 5.25
C ASP A 108 -0.54 -14.78 6.46
N ILE A 109 -1.38 -14.92 7.50
CA ILE A 109 -1.40 -14.01 8.66
C ILE A 109 -0.94 -14.70 9.94
N THR A 110 0.00 -14.07 10.64
CA THR A 110 0.43 -14.46 11.99
C THR A 110 0.32 -13.32 12.99
N PHE A 111 -0.47 -13.48 14.05
CA PHE A 111 -0.40 -12.58 15.22
C PHE A 111 0.80 -12.96 16.09
N LEU A 112 1.66 -12.00 16.40
CA LEU A 112 2.96 -12.22 17.04
C LEU A 112 3.05 -11.64 18.44
N GLU A 113 2.51 -10.43 18.64
CA GLU A 113 2.65 -9.68 19.89
C GLU A 113 1.44 -8.78 20.08
N THR A 114 1.14 -8.46 21.34
CA THR A 114 0.11 -7.49 21.70
C THR A 114 0.76 -6.34 22.47
N PHE A 115 0.62 -5.13 21.94
CA PHE A 115 1.10 -3.93 22.61
C PHE A 115 -0.04 -3.30 23.42
N PRO A 116 0.13 -3.16 24.75
CA PRO A 116 -0.88 -2.53 25.59
C PRO A 116 -1.00 -1.03 25.31
N ALA A 117 -2.12 -0.43 25.72
CA ALA A 117 -2.24 1.02 25.79
C ALA A 117 -1.10 1.62 26.64
N GLY A 118 -0.62 2.80 26.25
CA GLY A 118 0.58 3.43 26.78
C GLY A 118 1.87 3.12 25.99
N THR A 119 1.85 2.13 25.09
CA THR A 119 3.01 1.85 24.23
C THR A 119 3.27 3.01 23.27
N VAL A 120 4.55 3.35 23.04
CA VAL A 120 4.93 4.46 22.16
C VAL A 120 5.36 3.95 20.79
N ILE A 121 4.80 4.54 19.74
CA ILE A 121 5.18 4.35 18.34
C ILE A 121 5.73 5.66 17.78
N THR A 122 6.71 5.59 16.89
CA THR A 122 7.10 6.74 16.05
C THR A 122 6.99 6.37 14.59
N PHE A 123 6.14 7.07 13.84
CA PHE A 123 6.09 6.94 12.38
C PHE A 123 7.09 7.89 11.74
N HIS A 124 7.91 7.37 10.83
CA HIS A 124 8.95 8.15 10.14
C HIS A 124 8.54 8.53 8.73
N LYS A 125 7.56 7.82 8.15
CA LYS A 125 7.10 8.02 6.78
C LYS A 125 5.64 7.63 6.62
N ALA A 126 4.92 8.33 5.76
CA ALA A 126 3.63 7.90 5.23
C ALA A 126 3.71 7.78 3.70
N VAL A 127 3.12 6.73 3.15
CA VAL A 127 3.19 6.41 1.72
C VAL A 127 1.81 6.05 1.20
N ILE A 128 1.49 6.55 0.00
CA ILE A 128 0.42 6.01 -0.82
C ILE A 128 1.01 5.06 -1.86
N THR A 129 0.38 3.90 -2.00
CA THR A 129 0.73 2.89 -3.00
C THR A 129 -0.50 2.61 -3.85
N ILE A 130 -0.35 2.68 -5.18
CA ILE A 130 -1.42 2.35 -6.14
C ILE A 130 -0.97 1.16 -6.98
N GLY A 131 -1.71 0.06 -6.89
CA GLY A 131 -1.45 -1.15 -7.68
C GLY A 131 -1.61 -0.88 -9.17
N GLY A 132 -0.64 -1.28 -9.99
CA GLY A 132 -0.66 -1.01 -11.44
C GLY A 132 -1.86 -1.64 -12.14
N VAL A 133 -2.19 -2.89 -11.79
CA VAL A 133 -3.31 -3.66 -12.40
C VAL A 133 -4.65 -3.35 -11.74
N SER A 134 -4.72 -3.37 -10.41
CA SER A 134 -6.00 -3.24 -9.68
C SER A 134 -6.48 -1.79 -9.55
N GLY A 135 -5.57 -0.81 -9.63
CA GLY A 135 -5.87 0.59 -9.32
C GLY A 135 -6.21 0.85 -7.85
N SER A 136 -6.14 -0.17 -6.99
CA SER A 136 -6.38 -0.07 -5.55
C SER A 136 -5.29 0.77 -4.91
N SER A 137 -5.71 1.73 -4.07
CA SER A 137 -4.80 2.60 -3.33
C SER A 137 -4.77 2.22 -1.85
N ASN A 138 -3.57 2.06 -1.30
CA ASN A 138 -3.34 1.84 0.12
C ASN A 138 -2.51 2.98 0.71
N LEU A 139 -2.88 3.43 1.90
CA LEU A 139 -2.12 4.42 2.68
C LEU A 139 -1.50 3.71 3.87
N ILE A 140 -0.18 3.76 3.96
CA ILE A 140 0.58 3.05 4.97
C ILE A 140 1.48 4.06 5.68
N MET A 141 1.39 4.07 7.01
CA MET A 141 2.37 4.74 7.86
C MET A 141 3.44 3.74 8.27
N TYR A 142 4.70 4.07 8.03
CA TYR A 142 5.86 3.27 8.38
C TYR A 142 6.56 3.87 9.58
N GLY A 143 6.83 3.03 10.57
CA GLY A 143 7.34 3.47 11.85
C GLY A 143 8.05 2.37 12.60
N THR A 144 8.32 2.67 13.86
CA THR A 144 8.98 1.76 14.78
C THR A 144 8.26 1.78 16.13
N VAL A 145 8.06 0.59 16.70
CA VAL A 145 7.65 0.38 18.09
C VAL A 145 8.82 -0.23 18.85
N GLU A 146 9.12 0.30 20.04
CA GLU A 146 10.02 -0.34 20.99
C GLU A 146 9.21 -0.90 22.15
N TYR A 147 9.32 -2.21 22.36
CA TYR A 147 8.57 -2.92 23.40
C TYR A 147 9.43 -4.06 23.97
N GLN A 148 9.54 -4.14 25.30
CA GLN A 148 10.32 -5.17 26.00
C GLN A 148 11.76 -5.32 25.46
N ASN A 149 12.48 -4.21 25.27
CA ASN A 149 13.84 -4.16 24.70
C ASN A 149 13.97 -4.72 23.28
N LYS A 150 12.87 -4.90 22.56
CA LYS A 150 12.84 -5.25 21.14
C LYS A 150 12.34 -4.08 20.33
N LYS A 151 12.90 -3.95 19.14
CA LYS A 151 12.52 -2.94 18.16
C LYS A 151 11.79 -3.62 17.01
N TYR A 152 10.62 -3.10 16.65
CA TYR A 152 9.78 -3.61 15.59
C TYR A 152 9.58 -2.53 14.53
N ASP A 153 10.02 -2.80 13.30
CA ASP A 153 9.71 -1.95 12.15
C ASP A 153 8.35 -2.36 11.59
N VAL A 154 7.40 -1.43 11.67
CA VAL A 154 5.98 -1.69 11.42
C VAL A 154 5.41 -0.80 10.32
N GLY A 155 4.51 -1.35 9.52
CA GLY A 155 3.53 -0.60 8.74
C GLY A 155 2.21 -0.51 9.51
N TYR A 156 1.41 0.53 9.28
CA TYR A 156 0.03 0.63 9.76
C TYR A 156 -0.83 1.20 8.64
N TYR A 157 -1.84 0.45 8.20
CA TYR A 157 -2.78 0.94 7.19
C TYR A 157 -3.70 1.98 7.79
N TRP A 158 -3.72 3.18 7.21
CA TRP A 158 -4.55 4.25 7.74
C TRP A 158 -5.17 5.11 6.64
N GLY A 159 -6.49 5.05 6.56
CA GLY A 159 -7.27 5.76 5.57
C GLY A 159 -7.80 4.85 4.46
N ARG A 160 -9.02 5.15 4.00
CA ARG A 160 -9.69 4.45 2.92
C ARG A 160 -10.27 5.45 1.94
N GLN A 161 -10.26 5.08 0.65
CA GLN A 161 -10.85 5.90 -0.38
C GLN A 161 -12.34 6.15 -0.08
N ASP A 162 -12.74 7.41 -0.08
CA ASP A 162 -14.10 7.88 0.17
C ASP A 162 -14.86 7.95 -1.15
N HIS A 163 -15.48 6.83 -1.54
CA HIS A 163 -16.26 6.74 -2.77
C HIS A 163 -17.55 7.58 -2.75
N SER A 164 -17.95 8.11 -1.59
CA SER A 164 -19.14 8.97 -1.47
C SER A 164 -18.90 10.38 -2.02
N LYS A 165 -17.65 10.85 -2.06
CA LYS A 165 -17.29 12.10 -2.74
C LYS A 165 -17.06 11.81 -4.21
N ARG A 166 -18.06 12.13 -5.05
CA ARG A 166 -17.95 12.10 -6.51
C ARG A 166 -16.72 12.91 -6.94
N ALA A 167 -15.87 12.31 -7.78
CA ALA A 167 -14.83 13.02 -8.51
C ALA A 167 -15.52 14.17 -9.26
N ASP A 168 -15.12 15.41 -9.00
CA ASP A 168 -15.69 16.56 -9.67
C ASP A 168 -15.34 16.51 -11.16
N ASP A 169 -16.35 16.80 -11.98
CA ASP A 169 -16.34 16.71 -13.43
C ASP A 169 -15.26 17.63 -14.04
N SER A 170 -14.11 17.09 -14.45
CA SER A 170 -13.26 17.70 -15.49
C SER A 170 -12.09 16.80 -15.90
N GLY A 171 -12.31 16.00 -16.95
CA GLY A 171 -11.22 15.38 -17.71
C GLY A 171 -10.50 14.23 -17.02
N PHE A 172 -9.57 13.61 -17.75
CA PHE A 172 -8.79 12.44 -17.35
C PHE A 172 -8.01 12.68 -16.04
N GLY A 173 -8.63 12.44 -14.88
CA GLY A 173 -7.99 12.54 -13.56
C GLY A 173 -9.00 12.55 -12.42
N MET A 174 -9.43 11.37 -11.96
CA MET A 174 -10.33 11.27 -10.80
C MET A 174 -9.57 11.68 -9.53
N LYS A 175 -9.95 12.81 -8.91
CA LYS A 175 -9.47 13.18 -7.57
C LYS A 175 -9.87 12.10 -6.56
N ARG A 176 -8.92 11.59 -5.78
CA ARG A 176 -9.17 10.59 -4.73
C ARG A 176 -9.25 11.25 -3.36
N TYR A 177 -10.44 11.18 -2.77
CA TYR A 177 -10.66 11.58 -1.39
C TYR A 177 -10.47 10.38 -0.46
N TYR A 178 -9.99 10.64 0.75
CA TYR A 178 -9.77 9.62 1.77
C TYR A 178 -10.39 10.02 3.10
N LYS A 179 -11.00 9.05 3.78
CA LYS A 179 -11.49 9.15 5.16
C LYS A 179 -10.66 8.24 6.06
N PHE A 180 -10.57 8.59 7.33
CA PHE A 180 -9.70 7.91 8.29
C PHE A 180 -10.54 7.36 9.44
N SER A 181 -10.34 6.10 9.79
CA SER A 181 -10.82 5.57 11.06
C SER A 181 -10.05 6.24 12.20
N GLN A 182 -10.63 6.27 13.40
CA GLN A 182 -9.92 6.70 14.59
C GLN A 182 -8.70 5.79 14.78
N ALA A 183 -7.50 6.34 14.64
CA ALA A 183 -6.28 5.59 14.88
C ALA A 183 -6.08 5.30 16.38
N PRO A 184 -5.31 4.28 16.76
CA PRO A 184 -5.08 3.93 18.16
C PRO A 184 -4.34 5.02 18.94
N TRP A 185 -3.67 5.98 18.28
CA TRP A 185 -3.07 7.16 18.93
C TRP A 185 -4.00 8.37 19.03
N GLN A 186 -5.23 8.29 18.50
CA GLN A 186 -6.20 9.37 18.52
C GLN A 186 -7.22 9.17 19.64
N THR A 187 -7.58 10.27 20.32
CA THR A 187 -8.66 10.29 21.32
C THR A 187 -10.03 10.55 20.69
N VAL A 188 -10.06 11.16 19.50
CA VAL A 188 -11.28 11.53 18.76
C VAL A 188 -11.10 11.16 17.30
N ALA A 189 -12.14 10.60 16.69
CA ALA A 189 -12.17 10.29 15.27
C ALA A 189 -12.09 11.56 14.40
N ASP A 190 -11.27 11.52 13.35
CA ASP A 190 -11.29 12.55 12.31
C ASP A 190 -12.41 12.25 11.29
N THR A 191 -13.35 13.18 11.16
CA THR A 191 -14.50 13.05 10.25
C THR A 191 -14.26 13.72 8.89
N THR A 192 -13.11 14.36 8.70
CA THR A 192 -12.74 15.09 7.49
C THR A 192 -12.35 14.12 6.38
N SER A 193 -12.83 14.36 5.14
CA SER A 193 -12.22 13.70 3.96
C SER A 193 -11.14 14.59 3.35
N TYR A 194 -9.95 14.03 3.13
CA TYR A 194 -8.80 14.73 2.56
C TYR A 194 -8.60 14.36 1.10
N LEU A 195 -8.22 15.34 0.27
CA LEU A 195 -7.68 15.08 -1.05
C LEU A 195 -6.19 14.80 -0.90
N ILE A 196 -5.75 13.59 -1.27
CA ILE A 196 -4.36 13.17 -1.21
C ILE A 196 -3.84 13.04 -2.64
N LYS A 197 -2.60 13.45 -2.88
CA LYS A 197 -2.01 13.35 -4.22
C LYS A 197 -1.84 11.88 -4.61
N ASP A 198 -2.19 11.59 -5.87
CA ASP A 198 -2.03 10.26 -6.43
C ASP A 198 -0.54 9.84 -6.48
N ALA A 199 -0.31 8.54 -6.32
CA ALA A 199 1.02 7.95 -6.43
C ALA A 199 1.60 8.12 -7.84
N GLN A 200 2.87 8.56 -7.90
CA GLN A 200 3.64 8.77 -9.13
C GLN A 200 4.69 7.67 -9.35
N TRP A 201 5.28 7.66 -10.56
CA TRP A 201 6.21 6.64 -11.08
C TRP A 201 7.66 6.76 -10.60
#